data_AF-A0A383BUW7-F1
#
_entry.id   AF-A0A383BUW7-F1
#
_cell.length_a   1.000
_cell.length_b   1.000
_cell.length_c   1.000
_cell.angle_alpha   90.00
_cell.angle_beta   90.00
_cell.angle_gamma   90.00
#
_symmetry.space_group_name_H-M   'P 1'
#
loop_
_entity.id
_entity.type
_entity.pdbx_description
1 polymer ?
#
loop_
_entity_poly.entity_id
_entity_poly.type
_entity_poly.pdbx_seq_one_letter_code
_entity_poly.pdbx_strand_id
1 'polypeptide(L)'
;MPRLSIYKPEKGKDFKFFDRNIKEMFQIGGTDVYIHKYVGIHDQGETNDATQPKRAVIDHMSIQDLLFLENRDRKYESDVYTARGIYTVSDVDFDLTQFGLFMQNDAPFVVFHQLDMIDRLGRRLMSGDVLEMPHRKDDYSLDDSMDETLKRFYQVE
;
A
#
# COMPACT_ATOMS: atom_id res chain seq x y z
N MET A 1 -25.14 -4.06 -37.88
CA MET A 1 -24.75 -5.21 -37.04
C MET A 1 -25.12 -4.90 -35.59
N PRO A 2 -25.82 -5.78 -34.88
CA PRO A 2 -26.10 -5.57 -33.47
C PRO A 2 -24.79 -5.72 -32.68
N ARG A 3 -24.45 -4.71 -31.88
CA ARG A 3 -23.29 -4.74 -30.97
C ARG A 3 -23.72 -5.49 -29.71
N LEU A 4 -23.24 -6.72 -29.54
CA LEU A 4 -23.48 -7.51 -28.34
C LEU A 4 -22.60 -6.98 -27.19
N SER A 5 -22.97 -5.83 -26.64
CA SER A 5 -22.39 -5.35 -25.39
C SER A 5 -23.13 -6.01 -24.24
N ILE A 6 -22.40 -6.76 -23.41
CA ILE A 6 -22.92 -7.35 -22.17
C ILE A 6 -22.84 -6.33 -21.01
N TYR A 7 -22.16 -5.20 -21.23
CA TYR A 7 -22.05 -4.14 -20.22
C TYR A 7 -23.39 -3.45 -19.97
N LYS A 8 -23.74 -3.34 -18.70
CA LYS A 8 -24.89 -2.58 -18.19
C LYS A 8 -24.42 -1.70 -17.01
N PRO A 9 -25.00 -0.51 -16.82
CA PRO A 9 -24.66 0.36 -15.67
C PRO A 9 -24.97 -0.27 -14.30
N GLU A 10 -25.92 -1.20 -14.25
CA GLU A 10 -26.36 -1.85 -13.02
C GLU A 10 -25.48 -3.04 -12.65
N LYS A 11 -25.20 -3.22 -11.35
CA LYS A 11 -24.43 -4.37 -10.84
C LYS A 11 -25.27 -5.65 -10.81
N GLY A 12 -25.45 -6.26 -11.99
CA GLY A 12 -26.16 -7.53 -12.17
C GLY A 12 -25.26 -8.77 -12.14
N LYS A 13 -25.77 -9.88 -12.68
CA LYS A 13 -24.98 -11.11 -12.89
C LYS A 13 -23.81 -10.89 -13.87
N ASP A 14 -24.02 -10.03 -14.86
CA ASP A 14 -23.04 -9.64 -15.86
C ASP A 14 -21.79 -9.02 -15.19
N PHE A 15 -21.97 -8.19 -14.17
CA PHE A 15 -20.88 -7.61 -13.37
C PHE A 15 -20.04 -8.68 -12.68
N LYS A 16 -20.67 -9.65 -12.00
CA LYS A 16 -19.96 -10.74 -11.32
C LYS A 16 -19.16 -11.61 -12.28
N PHE A 17 -19.66 -11.78 -13.51
CA PHE A 17 -18.93 -12.49 -14.55
C PHE A 17 -17.65 -11.74 -14.95
N PHE A 18 -17.74 -10.43 -15.21
CA PHE A 18 -16.55 -9.62 -15.50
C PHE A 18 -15.56 -9.61 -14.34
N ASP A 19 -16.04 -9.35 -13.12
CA ASP A 19 -15.22 -9.31 -11.92
C ASP A 19 -14.42 -10.59 -11.72
N ARG A 20 -15.07 -11.76 -11.85
CA ARG A 20 -14.40 -13.06 -11.75
C ARG A 20 -13.31 -13.24 -12.80
N ASN A 21 -13.60 -12.92 -14.06
CA ASN A 21 -12.63 -13.08 -15.15
C ASN A 21 -11.44 -12.12 -14.99
N ILE A 22 -11.69 -10.87 -14.57
CA ILE A 22 -10.64 -9.90 -14.31
C ILE A 22 -9.79 -10.37 -13.13
N LYS A 23 -10.41 -10.81 -12.02
CA LYS A 23 -9.72 -11.38 -10.86
C LYS A 23 -8.81 -12.54 -11.26
N GLU A 24 -9.24 -13.40 -12.18
CA GLU A 24 -8.43 -14.50 -12.71
C GLU A 24 -7.18 -14.01 -13.46
N MET A 25 -7.27 -12.91 -14.21
CA MET A 25 -6.10 -12.30 -14.86
C MET A 25 -5.06 -11.83 -13.83
N PHE A 26 -5.49 -11.27 -12.70
CA PHE A 26 -4.59 -10.91 -11.59
C PHE A 26 -4.02 -12.15 -10.88
N GLN A 27 -4.81 -13.22 -10.76
CA GLN A 27 -4.32 -14.47 -10.16
C GLN A 27 -3.22 -15.11 -11.01
N ILE A 28 -3.37 -15.12 -12.34
CA ILE A 28 -2.40 -15.74 -13.25
C ILE A 28 -1.19 -14.83 -13.51
N GLY A 29 -1.42 -13.55 -13.80
CA GLY A 29 -0.37 -12.62 -14.23
C GLY A 29 0.21 -11.72 -13.14
N GLY A 30 -0.43 -11.65 -11.96
CA GLY A 30 0.04 -10.83 -10.85
C GLY A 30 1.12 -11.51 -10.01
N THR A 31 1.90 -10.68 -9.32
CA THR A 31 2.82 -11.11 -8.25
C THR A 31 2.12 -11.02 -6.90
N ASP A 32 2.58 -11.81 -5.93
CA ASP A 32 2.12 -11.65 -4.55
C ASP A 32 2.65 -10.35 -3.97
N VAL A 33 1.80 -9.65 -3.23
CA VAL A 33 2.14 -8.47 -2.44
C VAL A 33 1.62 -8.68 -1.03
N TYR A 34 2.51 -8.54 -0.06
CA TYR A 34 2.17 -8.56 1.36
C TYR A 34 1.80 -7.15 1.79
N ILE A 35 0.65 -7.03 2.44
CA ILE A 35 0.06 -5.77 2.87
C ILE A 35 0.06 -5.76 4.39
N HIS A 36 0.82 -4.84 4.94
CA HIS A 36 0.85 -4.49 6.35
C HIS A 36 -0.17 -3.38 6.57
N LYS A 37 -1.31 -3.76 7.16
CA LYS A 37 -2.48 -2.88 7.30
C LYS A 37 -2.25 -1.84 8.39
N TYR A 38 -2.33 -0.57 8.03
CA TYR A 38 -2.28 0.54 8.97
C TYR A 38 -3.55 0.59 9.82
N VAL A 39 -3.37 0.63 11.15
CA VAL A 39 -4.45 0.65 12.14
C VAL A 39 -4.58 2.01 12.81
N GLY A 40 -3.46 2.73 13.00
CA GLY A 40 -3.44 4.03 13.67
C GLY A 40 -2.08 4.34 14.24
N ILE A 41 -2.01 5.23 15.23
CA ILE A 41 -0.77 5.59 15.91
C ILE A 41 -0.62 4.83 17.23
N HIS A 42 0.61 4.71 17.73
CA HIS A 42 0.84 4.26 19.10
C HIS A 42 0.45 5.36 20.09
N ASP A 43 -0.12 4.94 21.22
CA ASP A 43 -0.35 5.85 22.34
C ASP A 43 1.00 6.18 22.99
N GLN A 44 1.38 7.46 22.96
CA GLN A 44 2.62 7.95 23.58
C GLN A 44 2.50 8.10 25.11
N GLY A 45 1.33 7.83 25.69
CA GLY A 45 1.09 7.91 27.12
C GLY A 45 0.84 9.34 27.61
N GLU A 46 0.83 9.50 28.93
CA GLU A 46 0.63 10.81 29.58
C GLU A 46 1.90 11.65 29.46
N THR A 47 1.92 12.60 28.53
CA THR A 47 2.98 13.62 28.47
C THR A 47 2.48 14.93 29.09
N ASN A 48 3.28 15.52 29.99
CA ASN A 48 3.04 16.87 30.55
C ASN A 48 3.36 18.01 29.55
N ASP A 49 3.53 17.67 28.27
CA ASP A 49 3.93 18.59 27.21
C ASP A 49 2.69 19.01 26.42
N ALA A 50 2.35 20.30 26.51
CA ALA A 50 1.19 20.87 25.85
C ALA A 50 1.30 20.85 24.31
N THR A 51 2.47 20.55 23.75
CA THR A 51 2.68 20.40 22.30
C THR A 51 2.30 19.03 21.77
N GLN A 52 2.09 18.04 22.64
CA GLN A 52 1.68 16.68 22.24
C GLN A 52 0.17 16.52 22.42
N PRO A 53 -0.63 16.45 21.33
CA PRO A 53 -2.08 16.37 21.43
C PRO A 53 -2.52 14.99 21.96
N LYS A 54 -3.17 14.98 23.13
CA LYS A 54 -3.82 13.79 23.66
C LYS A 54 -5.15 13.53 22.94
N ARG A 55 -5.30 12.36 22.31
CA ARG A 55 -6.57 11.90 21.73
C ARG A 55 -7.17 10.78 22.57
N ALA A 56 -8.44 10.92 22.95
CA ALA A 56 -9.17 9.91 23.71
C ALA A 56 -9.51 8.65 22.90
N VAL A 57 -9.56 8.77 21.57
CA VAL A 57 -9.78 7.66 20.65
C VAL A 57 -8.69 7.73 19.60
N ILE A 58 -7.87 6.69 19.53
CA ILE A 58 -6.83 6.53 18.53
C ILE A 58 -7.42 5.70 17.39
N ASP A 59 -7.45 6.29 16.21
CA ASP A 59 -8.00 5.68 14.99
C ASP A 59 -7.07 5.94 13.80
N HIS A 60 -7.28 5.25 12.69
CA HIS A 60 -6.51 5.39 11.45
C HIS A 60 -6.53 6.81 10.85
N MET A 61 -7.50 7.65 11.23
CA MET A 61 -7.60 9.06 10.83
C MET A 61 -6.96 10.05 11.81
N SER A 62 -6.44 9.55 12.93
CA SER A 62 -5.82 10.42 13.93
C SER A 62 -4.45 10.90 13.44
N ILE A 63 -4.19 12.19 13.67
CA ILE A 63 -2.91 12.85 13.42
C ILE A 63 -2.23 13.05 14.78
N GLN A 64 -0.97 12.65 14.87
CA GLN A 64 -0.15 12.72 16.07
C GLN A 64 0.47 14.11 16.25
N ASP A 65 1.08 14.68 15.21
CA ASP A 65 1.62 16.04 15.23
C ASP A 65 0.73 16.97 14.43
N LEU A 66 0.05 17.91 15.09
CA LEU A 66 -0.88 18.82 14.43
C LEU A 66 -0.16 19.98 13.72
N LEU A 67 1.07 20.29 14.10
CA LEU A 67 1.86 21.36 13.49
C LEU A 67 2.46 20.90 12.16
N PHE A 68 3.03 19.69 12.15
CA PHE A 68 3.62 19.10 10.95
C PHE A 68 2.67 18.17 10.18
N LEU A 69 1.46 17.96 10.70
CA LEU A 69 0.43 17.09 10.12
C LEU A 69 0.93 15.66 9.86
N GLU A 70 1.76 15.13 10.76
CA GLU A 70 2.42 13.84 10.59
C GLU A 70 2.05 12.80 11.66
N ASN A 71 2.27 11.54 11.29
CA ASN A 71 2.17 10.38 12.17
C ASN A 71 3.54 9.71 12.25
N ARG A 72 4.22 9.87 13.39
CA ARG A 72 5.56 9.35 13.65
C ARG A 72 5.54 7.88 14.08
N ASP A 73 4.65 7.54 15.01
CA ASP A 73 4.61 6.19 15.60
C ASP A 73 3.46 5.39 15.01
N ARG A 74 3.61 4.96 13.76
CA ARG A 74 2.59 4.19 13.05
C ARG A 74 2.48 2.77 13.59
N LYS A 75 1.25 2.33 13.84
CA LYS A 75 0.90 0.99 14.29
C LYS A 75 0.23 0.21 13.16
N TYR A 76 0.74 -0.99 12.95
CA TYR A 76 0.23 -1.95 11.98
C TYR A 76 -0.47 -3.11 12.67
N GLU A 77 -1.38 -3.76 11.95
CA GLU A 77 -1.99 -5.02 12.37
C GLU A 77 -0.93 -6.14 12.41
N SER A 78 -1.05 -7.08 13.33
CA SER A 78 -0.12 -8.23 13.42
C SER A 78 -0.24 -9.16 12.23
N ASP A 79 -1.44 -9.23 11.64
CA ASP A 79 -1.76 -10.12 10.56
C ASP A 79 -1.35 -9.49 9.23
N VAL A 80 -0.58 -10.25 8.43
CA VAL A 80 -0.12 -9.82 7.12
C VAL A 80 -1.08 -10.33 6.06
N TYR A 81 -1.67 -9.42 5.30
CA TYR A 81 -2.60 -9.75 4.22
C TYR A 81 -1.83 -9.99 2.93
N THR A 82 -2.23 -10.97 2.13
CA THR A 82 -1.62 -11.20 0.80
C THR A 82 -2.62 -10.85 -0.29
N ALA A 83 -2.23 -10.07 -1.29
CA ALA A 83 -3.04 -9.77 -2.47
C ALA A 83 -2.21 -9.91 -3.75
N ARG A 84 -2.88 -10.14 -4.89
CA ARG A 84 -2.22 -10.20 -6.20
C ARG A 84 -2.19 -8.80 -6.81
N GLY A 85 -0.99 -8.32 -7.11
CA GLY A 85 -0.74 -7.02 -7.73
C GLY A 85 0.06 -7.17 -9.01
N ILE A 86 -0.20 -6.32 -9.99
CA ILE A 86 0.65 -6.16 -11.17
C ILE A 86 1.33 -4.82 -11.00
N TYR A 87 2.66 -4.79 -10.98
CA TYR A 87 3.40 -3.54 -10.82
C TYR A 87 4.25 -3.22 -12.05
N THR A 88 4.39 -1.94 -12.32
CA THR A 88 5.32 -1.42 -13.32
C THR A 88 6.40 -0.62 -12.60
N VAL A 89 7.65 -0.90 -12.93
CA VAL A 89 8.78 -0.08 -12.49
C VAL A 89 9.05 0.91 -13.61
N SER A 90 8.81 2.18 -13.34
CA SER A 90 9.32 3.27 -14.17
C SER A 90 10.68 3.68 -13.62
N ASP A 91 11.69 3.63 -14.47
CA ASP A 91 12.98 4.26 -14.20
C ASP A 91 12.78 5.77 -14.38
N VAL A 92 12.84 6.50 -13.27
CA VAL A 92 12.59 7.94 -13.30
C VAL A 92 13.92 8.65 -13.51
N ASP A 93 14.08 9.20 -14.71
CA ASP A 93 15.21 10.08 -15.04
C ASP A 93 15.17 11.37 -14.20
N PHE A 94 16.35 11.88 -13.84
CA PHE A 94 16.51 13.06 -12.99
C PHE A 94 15.60 14.24 -13.40
N ASP A 95 14.88 14.81 -12.44
CA ASP A 95 14.09 16.01 -12.67
C ASP A 95 14.92 17.26 -12.33
N LEU A 96 15.01 18.17 -13.29
CA LEU A 96 15.73 19.45 -13.14
C LEU A 96 14.72 20.53 -12.75
N THR A 97 14.60 20.76 -11.43
CA THR A 97 13.76 21.86 -10.91
C THR A 97 14.60 23.12 -10.73
N GLN A 98 13.95 24.26 -10.49
CA GLN A 98 14.60 25.58 -10.35
C GLN A 98 15.72 25.62 -9.27
N PHE A 99 15.73 24.66 -8.33
CA PHE A 99 16.71 24.57 -7.24
C PHE A 99 17.74 23.45 -7.39
N GLY A 100 17.76 22.71 -8.50
CA GLY A 100 18.79 21.70 -8.77
C GLY A 100 18.27 20.41 -9.39
N LEU A 101 19.20 19.47 -9.54
CA LEU A 101 18.94 18.12 -10.02
C LEU A 101 18.56 17.25 -8.83
N PHE A 102 17.33 16.73 -8.81
CA PHE A 102 16.88 15.85 -7.75
C PHE A 102 16.75 14.42 -8.27
N MET A 103 17.32 13.48 -7.53
CA MET A 103 17.03 12.05 -7.70
C MET A 103 15.64 11.77 -7.15
N GLN A 104 14.71 11.34 -7.99
CA GLN A 104 13.47 10.76 -7.52
C GLN A 104 13.72 9.29 -7.17
N ASN A 105 13.19 8.85 -6.03
CA ASN A 105 13.25 7.44 -5.65
C ASN A 105 12.37 6.62 -6.59
N ASP A 106 12.75 5.35 -6.80
CA ASP A 106 11.94 4.38 -7.53
C ASP A 106 10.58 4.18 -6.83
N ALA A 107 9.52 4.70 -7.45
CA ALA A 107 8.14 4.52 -7.00
C ALA A 107 7.43 3.48 -7.89
N PRO A 108 7.27 2.22 -7.45
CA PRO A 108 6.56 1.22 -8.24
C PRO A 108 5.06 1.53 -8.25
N PHE A 109 4.47 1.60 -9.44
CA PHE A 109 3.02 1.70 -9.58
C PHE A 109 2.41 0.30 -9.56
N VAL A 110 1.60 0.00 -8.54
CA VAL A 110 0.96 -1.31 -8.39
C VAL A 110 -0.54 -1.20 -8.65
N VAL A 111 -1.07 -2.06 -9.51
CA VAL A 111 -2.49 -2.20 -9.79
C VAL A 111 -3.03 -3.42 -9.06
N PHE A 112 -4.10 -3.21 -8.29
CA PHE A 112 -4.80 -4.27 -7.56
C PHE A 112 -6.23 -4.45 -8.07
N HIS A 113 -6.71 -5.68 -7.98
CA HIS A 113 -8.13 -5.94 -8.18
C HIS A 113 -8.95 -5.42 -7.00
N GLN A 114 -9.83 -4.45 -7.25
CA GLN A 114 -10.48 -3.69 -6.18
C GLN A 114 -11.38 -4.55 -5.27
N LEU A 115 -12.20 -5.43 -5.82
CA LEU A 115 -13.10 -6.25 -5.00
C LEU A 115 -12.34 -7.30 -4.21
N ASP A 116 -11.28 -7.89 -4.78
CA ASP A 116 -10.44 -8.86 -4.06
C ASP A 116 -9.69 -8.19 -2.90
N MET A 117 -9.21 -6.97 -3.11
CA MET A 117 -8.60 -6.16 -2.06
C MET A 117 -9.59 -5.88 -0.93
N ILE A 118 -10.83 -5.48 -1.25
CA ILE A 118 -11.86 -5.22 -0.23
C ILE A 118 -12.23 -6.51 0.51
N ASP A 119 -12.35 -7.64 -0.17
CA ASP A 119 -12.67 -8.93 0.45
C ASP A 119 -11.57 -9.40 1.42
N ARG A 120 -10.30 -9.12 1.12
CA ARG A 120 -9.15 -9.52 1.93
C ARG A 120 -8.86 -8.56 3.08
N LEU A 121 -8.83 -7.26 2.81
CA LEU A 121 -8.42 -6.22 3.76
C LEU A 121 -9.60 -5.64 4.55
N GLY A 122 -10.83 -5.85 4.07
CA GLY A 122 -12.05 -5.22 4.58
C GLY A 122 -12.22 -3.75 4.16
N ARG A 123 -11.23 -3.16 3.49
CA ARG A 123 -11.23 -1.77 3.02
C ARG A 123 -10.34 -1.60 1.79
N ARG A 124 -10.37 -0.43 1.18
CA ARG A 124 -9.37 -0.05 0.17
C ARG A 124 -8.04 0.28 0.88
N LEU A 125 -6.94 0.18 0.13
CA LEU A 125 -5.65 0.70 0.56
C LEU A 125 -5.78 2.19 0.88
N MET A 126 -5.10 2.60 1.94
CA MET A 126 -5.06 3.98 2.40
C MET A 126 -3.61 4.43 2.51
N SER A 127 -3.40 5.74 2.50
CA SER A 127 -2.08 6.32 2.74
C SER A 127 -1.55 5.83 4.08
N GLY A 128 -0.33 5.31 4.06
CA GLY A 128 0.34 4.72 5.23
C GLY A 128 0.24 3.21 5.38
N ASP A 129 -0.58 2.52 4.58
CA ASP A 129 -0.43 1.07 4.40
C ASP A 129 0.96 0.77 3.80
N VAL A 130 1.57 -0.33 4.22
CA VAL A 130 2.90 -0.73 3.76
C VAL A 130 2.80 -2.00 2.93
N LEU A 131 3.45 -1.96 1.78
CA LEU A 131 3.53 -3.05 0.83
C LEU A 131 4.93 -3.67 0.89
N GLU A 132 4.97 -4.99 0.96
CA GLU A 132 6.18 -5.80 0.84
C GLU A 132 6.02 -6.71 -0.38
N MET A 133 7.04 -6.72 -1.25
CA MET A 133 7.08 -7.58 -2.41
C MET A 133 8.06 -8.74 -2.14
N PRO A 134 7.58 -9.98 -1.96
CA PRO A 134 8.41 -11.11 -1.56
C PRO A 134 9.48 -11.46 -2.60
N HIS A 135 9.28 -11.12 -3.86
CA HIS A 135 10.24 -11.34 -4.95
C HIS A 135 11.26 -10.20 -5.15
N ARG A 136 11.12 -9.06 -4.44
CA ARG A 136 12.09 -7.94 -4.49
C ARG A 136 12.90 -7.83 -3.19
N LYS A 137 13.17 -8.96 -2.55
CA LYS A 137 14.12 -9.00 -1.44
C LYS A 137 15.53 -8.77 -1.97
N ASP A 138 16.35 -8.14 -1.14
CA ASP A 138 17.75 -7.93 -1.45
C ASP A 138 18.56 -9.08 -0.85
N ASP A 139 19.10 -9.92 -1.72
CA ASP A 139 19.92 -11.07 -1.32
C ASP A 139 21.37 -10.67 -1.08
N TYR A 140 21.78 -9.44 -1.42
CA TYR A 140 23.15 -8.95 -1.31
C TYR A 140 23.27 -7.91 -0.21
N SER A 141 23.14 -8.37 1.04
CA SER A 141 23.46 -7.54 2.22
C SER A 141 24.95 -7.18 2.24
N LEU A 142 25.28 -6.00 2.79
CA LEU A 142 26.67 -5.60 3.03
C LEU A 142 27.30 -6.39 4.18
N ASP A 143 26.46 -6.88 5.09
CA ASP A 143 26.85 -7.74 6.21
C ASP A 143 26.55 -9.20 5.86
N ASP A 144 27.61 -9.96 5.57
CA ASP A 144 27.56 -11.39 5.23
C ASP A 144 27.37 -12.29 6.46
N SER A 145 27.33 -11.73 7.68
CA SER A 145 27.18 -12.53 8.90
C SER A 145 25.74 -13.01 9.13
N MET A 146 24.76 -12.34 8.52
CA MET A 146 23.34 -12.65 8.62
C MET A 146 22.88 -13.36 7.34
N ASP A 147 22.27 -14.54 7.49
CA ASP A 147 21.69 -15.33 6.37
C ASP A 147 20.32 -14.79 5.93
N GLU A 148 19.87 -13.67 6.48
CA GLU A 148 18.56 -13.08 6.18
C GLU A 148 18.65 -12.04 5.05
N THR A 149 17.84 -12.27 4.01
CA THR A 149 17.65 -11.34 2.90
C THR A 149 16.93 -10.07 3.36
N LEU A 150 17.40 -8.89 2.95
CA LEU A 150 16.81 -7.62 3.37
C LEU A 150 15.47 -7.41 2.66
N LYS A 151 14.42 -7.18 3.45
CA LYS A 151 13.07 -6.90 2.94
C LYS A 151 12.96 -5.43 2.54
N ARG A 152 12.32 -5.17 1.40
CA ARG A 152 11.99 -3.82 0.95
C ARG A 152 10.51 -3.53 1.21
N PHE A 153 10.27 -2.37 1.82
CA PHE A 153 8.95 -1.90 2.18
C PHE A 153 8.63 -0.63 1.40
N TYR A 154 7.44 -0.57 0.82
CA TYR A 154 6.93 0.57 0.07
C TYR A 154 5.71 1.10 0.78
N GLN A 155 5.69 2.39 1.09
CA GLN A 155 4.52 3.02 1.66
C GLN A 155 3.56 3.45 0.55
N VAL A 156 2.26 3.22 0.78
CA VAL A 156 1.21 3.83 -0.05
C VAL A 156 1.13 5.32 0.30
N GLU A 157 1.27 6.18 -0.70
CA GLU A 157 1.07 7.63 -0.58
C GLU A 157 -0.33 8.06 -1.04
#